data_AF-A0A7U3D1S2-F1
#
_entry.id   AF-A0A7U3D1S2-F1
#
_cell.length_a   1.000
_cell.length_b   1.000
_cell.length_c   1.000
_cell.angle_alpha   90.00
_cell.angle_beta   90.00
_cell.angle_gamma   90.00
#
_symmetry.space_group_name_H-M   'P 1'
#
loop_
_entity.id
_entity.type
_entity.pdbx_description
1 polymer ?
#
loop_
_entity_poly.entity_id
_entity_poly.type
_entity_poly.pdbx_seq_one_letter_code
_entity_poly.pdbx_strand_id
1 'polypeptide(L)' 'MTARQETRLMVDRIRKMESVMRMEDVAVFERIIAMGQIHSPEVSTSTLDSFSGFLISIILELAKRIDAMEKRLGDESV' A
#
# COMPACT_ATOMS: atom_id res chain seq x y z
N MET A 1 3.25 -13.50 17.63
CA MET A 1 2.43 -12.92 16.55
C MET A 1 3.37 -12.64 15.39
N THR A 2 3.02 -12.99 14.15
CA THR A 2 3.90 -12.71 12.99
C THR A 2 3.59 -11.33 12.41
N ALA A 3 4.55 -10.68 11.75
CA ALA A 3 4.32 -9.38 11.09
C ALA A 3 3.14 -9.45 10.10
N ARG A 4 2.95 -10.60 9.42
CA ARG A 4 1.77 -10.84 8.57
C ARG A 4 0.44 -10.80 9.34
N GLN A 5 0.40 -11.35 10.55
CA GLN A 5 -0.78 -11.29 11.42
C GLN A 5 -1.03 -9.87 11.92
N GLU A 6 0.03 -9.14 12.28
CA GLU A 6 -0.05 -7.73 12.66
C GLU A 6 -0.56 -6.84 11.53
N THR A 7 -0.01 -6.97 10.34
CA THR A 7 -0.46 -6.26 9.13
C THR A 7 -1.94 -6.56 8.85
N ARG A 8 -2.38 -7.81 9.02
CA ARG A 8 -3.78 -8.18 8.84
C ARG A 8 -4.69 -7.49 9.86
N LEU A 9 -4.35 -7.53 11.14
CA LEU A 9 -5.11 -6.88 12.21
C LEU A 9 -5.18 -5.37 12.01
N MET A 10 -4.08 -4.76 11.56
CA MET A 10 -4.01 -3.34 11.24
C MET A 10 -4.91 -3.01 10.04
N VAL A 11 -4.86 -3.81 8.97
CA VAL A 11 -5.75 -3.63 7.82
C VAL A 11 -7.21 -3.73 8.24
N ASP A 12 -7.59 -4.71 9.05
CA ASP A 12 -8.97 -4.84 9.55
C ASP A 12 -9.41 -3.62 10.38
N ARG A 13 -8.48 -2.97 11.11
CA ARG A 13 -8.76 -1.72 11.83
C ARG A 13 -8.96 -0.54 10.88
N ILE A 14 -8.10 -0.43 9.87
CA ILE A 14 -8.11 0.64 8.87
C ILE A 14 -9.37 0.53 7.98
N ARG A 15 -9.80 -0.69 7.64
CA ARG A 15 -11.05 -0.95 6.90
C ARG A 15 -12.31 -0.42 7.58
N LYS A 16 -12.30 -0.21 8.90
CA LYS A 16 -13.44 0.45 9.58
C LYS A 16 -13.74 1.84 9.01
N MET A 17 -12.74 2.51 8.42
CA MET A 17 -12.90 3.80 7.77
C MET A 17 -13.83 3.71 6.54
N GLU A 18 -13.93 2.56 5.87
CA GLU A 18 -14.80 2.38 4.70
C GLU A 18 -16.26 2.71 5.02
N SER A 19 -16.70 2.42 6.24
CA SER A 19 -18.08 2.69 6.69
C SER A 19 -18.46 4.18 6.72
N VAL A 20 -17.48 5.07 6.73
CA VAL A 20 -17.68 6.53 6.78
C VAL A 20 -17.07 7.25 5.57
N MET A 21 -16.45 6.52 4.65
CA MET A 21 -15.89 7.07 3.42
C MET A 21 -16.98 7.24 2.35
N ARG A 22 -16.74 8.18 1.43
CA ARG A 22 -17.55 8.26 0.21
C ARG A 22 -17.28 7.02 -0.64
N MET A 23 -18.31 6.52 -1.32
CA MET A 23 -18.20 5.33 -2.17
C MET A 23 -17.10 5.45 -3.24
N GLU A 24 -16.88 6.66 -3.77
CA GLU A 24 -15.83 6.95 -4.73
C GLU A 24 -14.41 6.76 -4.16
N ASP A 25 -14.22 7.05 -2.87
CA ASP A 25 -12.94 6.94 -2.20
C ASP A 25 -12.66 5.51 -1.72
N VAL A 26 -13.68 4.69 -1.46
CA VAL A 26 -13.54 3.29 -1.03
C VAL A 26 -12.73 2.47 -2.03
N ALA A 27 -13.00 2.65 -3.33
CA ALA A 27 -12.26 1.94 -4.38
C ALA A 27 -10.78 2.33 -4.44
N VAL A 28 -10.44 3.58 -4.13
CA VAL A 28 -9.06 4.06 -4.06
C VAL A 28 -8.39 3.54 -2.79
N PHE A 29 -9.12 3.55 -1.68
CA PHE A 29 -8.65 3.07 -0.39
C PHE A 29 -8.29 1.57 -0.40
N GLU A 30 -9.13 0.73 -0.98
CA GLU A 30 -8.84 -0.70 -1.13
C GLU A 30 -7.59 -0.95 -1.99
N ARG A 31 -7.35 -0.12 -3.01
CA ARG A 31 -6.09 -0.19 -3.78
C ARG A 31 -4.89 0.15 -2.90
N ILE A 32 -4.97 1.19 -2.07
CA ILE A 32 -3.89 1.57 -1.13
C ILE A 32 -3.60 0.43 -0.17
N ILE A 33 -4.64 -0.19 0.41
CA ILE A 33 -4.49 -1.35 1.30
C ILE A 33 -3.77 -2.49 0.59
N ALA A 34 -4.17 -2.80 -0.64
CA ALA A 34 -3.53 -3.84 -1.44
C ALA A 34 -2.04 -3.54 -1.67
N MET A 35 -1.67 -2.29 -1.98
CA MET A 35 -0.27 -1.89 -2.15
C MET A 35 0.56 -2.15 -0.89
N GLY A 36 0.03 -1.79 0.28
CA GLY A 36 0.72 -2.00 1.56
C GLY A 36 0.93 -3.48 1.93
N GLN A 37 0.14 -4.38 1.36
CA GLN A 37 0.25 -5.82 1.59
C GLN A 37 1.28 -6.52 0.66
N ILE A 38 1.65 -5.92 -0.47
CA ILE A 38 2.55 -6.51 -1.48
C ILE A 38 3.89 -6.92 -0.85
N HIS A 39 4.48 -6.02 -0.08
CA HIS A 39 5.81 -6.20 0.52
C HIS A 39 5.74 -6.64 2.00
N SER A 40 4.57 -7.10 2.47
CA SER A 40 4.41 -7.58 3.85
C SER A 40 5.41 -8.67 4.27
N PRO A 41 5.86 -9.60 3.38
CA PRO A 41 6.93 -10.53 3.71
C PRO A 41 8.29 -9.86 3.95
N GLU A 42 8.63 -8.82 3.19
CA GLU A 42 9.91 -8.10 3.31
C GLU A 42 9.93 -7.26 4.60
N VAL A 43 8.79 -6.66 4.95
CA VAL A 43 8.58 -5.97 6.24
C VAL A 43 8.83 -6.94 7.40
N SER A 44 8.38 -8.19 7.27
CA SER A 44 8.52 -9.21 8.33
C SER A 44 9.96 -9.59 8.66
N THR A 45 10.89 -9.33 7.73
CA THR A 45 12.33 -9.57 7.91
C THR A 45 13.11 -8.33 8.32
N SER A 46 12.46 -7.17 8.37
CA SER A 46 13.07 -5.90 8.79
C SER A 46 12.99 -5.70 10.30
N THR A 47 13.79 -4.76 10.83
CA THR A 47 13.67 -4.30 12.23
C THR A 47 12.57 -3.26 12.43
N LEU A 48 11.81 -2.95 11.37
CA LEU A 48 10.73 -1.97 11.41
C LEU A 48 9.46 -2.60 11.99
N ASP A 49 8.64 -1.78 12.63
CA ASP A 49 7.31 -2.20 13.02
C ASP A 49 6.40 -2.40 11.79
N SER A 50 5.38 -3.23 11.96
CA SER A 50 4.45 -3.62 10.88
C SER A 50 3.72 -2.43 10.23
N PHE A 51 3.47 -1.33 10.97
CA PHE A 51 2.82 -0.14 10.42
C PHE A 51 3.77 0.67 9.56
N SER A 52 4.99 0.93 10.05
CA SER A 52 6.03 1.62 9.27
C SER A 52 6.37 0.85 7.99
N GLY A 53 6.51 -0.47 8.08
CA GLY A 53 6.77 -1.30 6.90
C GLY A 53 5.61 -1.30 5.89
N PHE A 54 4.36 -1.31 6.37
CA PHE A 54 3.19 -1.18 5.50
C PHE A 54 3.16 0.16 4.75
N LEU A 55 3.47 1.27 5.43
CA LEU A 55 3.56 2.58 4.79
C LEU A 55 4.67 2.64 3.74
N ILE A 56 5.85 2.11 4.05
CA ILE A 56 6.97 2.02 3.08
C ILE A 56 6.55 1.19 1.86
N SER A 57 5.82 0.10 2.07
CA SER A 57 5.30 -0.75 1.00
C SER A 57 4.38 0.03 0.05
N ILE A 58 3.49 0.87 0.60
CA ILE A 58 2.64 1.77 -0.19
C ILE A 58 3.48 2.77 -0.98
N ILE A 59 4.44 3.42 -0.31
CA ILE A 59 5.29 4.45 -0.93
C ILE A 59 6.10 3.86 -2.09
N LEU A 60 6.68 2.67 -1.93
CA LEU A 60 7.44 1.98 -2.98
C LEU A 60 6.57 1.66 -4.19
N GLU A 61 5.36 1.17 -3.96
CA GLU A 61 4.44 0.82 -5.05
C GLU A 61 3.93 2.06 -5.79
N LEU A 62 3.67 3.16 -5.07
CA LEU A 62 3.32 4.45 -5.68
C LEU A 62 4.48 5.00 -6.53
N ALA A 63 5.71 4.98 -6.00
CA ALA A 63 6.89 5.44 -6.73
C ALA A 63 7.09 4.65 -8.04
N LYS A 64 7.00 3.32 -8.00
CA LYS A 64 7.07 2.47 -9.21
C LYS A 64 6.03 2.84 -10.27
N ARG A 65 4.81 3.17 -9.86
CA ARG A 65 3.73 3.55 -10.78
C ARG A 65 3.98 4.92 -11.39
N ILE A 66 4.46 5.88 -10.59
CA ILE A 66 4.85 7.21 -11.06
C ILE A 66 5.97 7.08 -12.10
N ASP A 67 7.05 6.36 -11.79
CA ASP A 67 8.17 6.12 -12.70
C ASP A 67 7.70 5.48 -14.02
N ALA A 68 6.80 4.50 -13.93
CA ALA A 68 6.23 3.84 -15.11
C ALA A 68 5.37 4.79 -15.95
N MET A 69 4.62 5.71 -15.32
CA MET A 69 3.83 6.72 -16.02
C MET A 69 4.74 7.74 -16.72
N GLU A 70 5.76 8.24 -16.02
CA GLU A 70 6.74 9.19 -16.57
C GLU A 70 7.47 8.60 -17.78
N LYS A 71 7.90 7.34 -17.69
CA LYS A 71 8.54 6.65 -18.82
C LYS A 71 7.62 6.56 -20.05
N ARG A 72 6.34 6.22 -19.87
CA ARG A 72 5.38 6.13 -20.98
C ARG A 72 5.13 7.48 -21.65
N LEU A 73 5.03 8.54 -20.86
CA LEU A 73 4.89 9.91 -21.38
C LEU A 73 6.14 10.37 -22.13
N GLY A 74 7.33 9.99 -21.65
CA GLY A 74 8.59 10.24 -22.34
C GLY A 74 8.71 9.48 -23.67
N ASP A 75 8.28 8.22 -23.71
CA ASP A 75 8.32 7.36 -24.91
C ASP A 75 7.31 7.80 -25.99
N GLU A 76 6.16 8.40 -25.61
CA GLU A 76 5.16 8.96 -26.54
C GLU A 76 5.56 10.33 -27.12
N SER A 77 6.62 10.95 -26.58
CA SER A 77 7.10 12.28 -27.00
C SER A 77 8.28 12.23 -28.00
N VAL A 78 8.69 11.03 -28.44
CA VAL A 78 9.82 10.79 -29.36
C VAL A 78 9.35 10.21 -30.69
#